data_AF-A0A7I4FK28-F1
#
_entry.id   AF-A0A7I4FK28-F1
#
_cell.length_a   1.000
_cell.length_b   1.000
_cell.length_c   1.000
_cell.angle_alpha   90.00
_cell.angle_beta   90.00
_cell.angle_gamma   90.00
#
_symmetry.space_group_name_H-M   'P 1'
#
loop_
_entity.id
_entity.type
_entity.pdbx_description
1 polymer ?
#
loop_
_entity_poly.entity_id
_entity_poly.type
_entity_poly.pdbx_seq_one_letter_code
_entity_poly.pdbx_strand_id
1 'polypeptide(L)'
;MSKNEEPLELIFNKKKKTDRHNSTTPSIEIRNFPNNMNDYKVAWRGSDEEIDKSQRVPLTETTAPLVALWIPPEFLEHSFPNSKTFIKSAMELKNEVVQATWIRNGPRVKDPTMYTGVLGTAFLCFKAYLATGSPQDLALFTEIVDSCCAAAPTHPDNVTFLRGQAGIYAMGAVAAKIGDDKTRRDFFLDHFKRIGGRRVLSMGPVDEGSSLPCELLNGRVGFLYAALFINKYISEEMVLWSMTGPVVDAVLASGRAHATPECPLMYPWKSRRYFGASHGLAGSV
;
A
#
# COMPACT_ATOMS: atom_id res chain seq x y z
N MET A 1 63.73 38.63 33.76
CA MET A 1 62.52 39.00 33.01
C MET A 1 61.94 37.75 32.39
N SER A 2 61.09 37.06 33.15
CA SER A 2 60.52 35.75 32.84
C SER A 2 59.29 35.91 31.96
N LYS A 3 59.19 35.12 30.90
CA LYS A 3 57.98 34.99 30.07
C LYS A 3 57.13 33.88 30.69
N ASN A 4 55.95 34.25 31.20
CA ASN A 4 54.96 33.32 31.74
C ASN A 4 53.93 32.91 30.68
N GLU A 5 53.56 31.64 30.77
CA GLU A 5 52.43 30.95 30.14
C GLU A 5 51.07 31.44 30.68
N GLU A 6 50.00 31.35 29.86
CA GLU A 6 48.77 30.57 30.13
C GLU A 6 47.69 30.74 29.03
N PRO A 7 46.71 29.80 28.91
CA PRO A 7 45.98 29.49 27.68
C PRO A 7 44.54 30.03 27.59
N LEU A 8 44.01 30.08 26.36
CA LEU A 8 42.64 30.52 26.04
C LEU A 8 41.61 29.39 26.26
N GLU A 9 40.89 29.46 27.38
CA GLU A 9 39.65 28.70 27.63
C GLU A 9 38.41 29.31 26.95
N LEU A 10 37.55 28.39 26.49
CA LEU A 10 36.09 28.42 26.31
C LEU A 10 35.35 29.78 26.42
N ILE A 11 34.83 30.24 25.27
CA ILE A 11 33.76 31.24 25.22
C ILE A 11 32.41 30.54 25.43
N PHE A 12 32.03 30.34 26.69
CA PHE A 12 30.63 30.19 27.12
C PHE A 12 30.04 31.59 27.31
N ASN A 13 29.20 32.06 26.39
CA ASN A 13 28.52 33.34 26.56
C ASN A 13 27.27 33.17 27.45
N LYS A 14 27.43 33.55 28.73
CA LYS A 14 26.34 33.77 29.70
C LYS A 14 25.41 34.87 29.20
N LYS A 15 24.13 34.56 28.97
CA LYS A 15 23.04 35.56 29.11
C LYS A 15 22.05 35.13 30.18
N LYS A 16 22.11 35.90 31.27
CA LYS A 16 21.16 36.15 32.36
C LYS A 16 19.88 35.29 32.41
N LYS A 17 19.76 34.56 33.53
CA LYS A 17 18.50 34.17 34.17
C LYS A 17 17.51 35.34 34.15
N THR A 18 16.37 35.12 33.49
CA THR A 18 15.11 35.79 33.82
C THR A 18 14.12 34.69 34.11
N ASP A 19 13.56 34.71 35.31
CA ASP A 19 12.55 33.77 35.76
C ASP A 19 11.32 33.86 34.85
N ARG A 20 11.03 32.77 34.14
CA ARG A 20 9.71 32.49 33.57
C ARG A 20 9.36 31.04 33.90
N HIS A 21 8.79 30.84 35.08
CA HIS A 21 7.78 29.80 35.22
C HIS A 21 6.56 30.21 34.38
N ASN A 22 6.62 29.92 33.08
CA ASN A 22 5.43 29.70 32.27
C ASN A 22 5.55 28.27 31.73
N SER A 23 4.88 27.36 32.42
CA SER A 23 4.55 26.04 31.92
C SER A 23 3.55 26.20 30.77
N THR A 24 4.04 26.57 29.59
CA THR A 24 3.29 26.35 28.35
C THR A 24 3.66 24.96 27.85
N THR A 25 2.86 23.99 28.27
CA THR A 25 2.65 22.76 27.51
C THR A 25 2.45 23.16 26.05
N PRO A 26 3.19 22.60 25.07
CA PRO A 26 2.92 22.90 23.68
C PRO A 26 1.49 22.48 23.39
N SER A 27 0.62 23.46 23.12
CA SER A 27 -0.73 23.21 22.66
C SER A 27 -0.62 22.39 21.38
N ILE A 28 -1.02 21.12 21.44
CA ILE A 28 -1.19 20.30 20.25
C ILE A 28 -2.29 20.98 19.45
N GLU A 29 -1.89 21.70 18.40
CA GLU A 29 -2.83 22.28 17.46
C GLU A 29 -3.48 21.11 16.72
N ILE A 30 -4.74 20.85 17.04
CA ILE A 30 -5.54 19.79 16.42
C ILE A 30 -5.81 20.20 14.97
N ARG A 31 -5.07 19.60 14.02
CA ARG A 31 -5.14 19.91 12.58
C ARG A 31 -6.06 18.98 11.78
N ASN A 32 -7.13 18.49 12.41
CA ASN A 32 -8.18 17.73 11.72
C ASN A 32 -9.51 18.46 11.83
N PHE A 33 -10.37 18.28 10.82
CA PHE A 33 -11.75 18.70 10.92
C PHE A 33 -12.40 17.96 12.10
N PRO A 34 -13.03 18.67 13.06
CA PRO A 34 -13.75 18.02 14.14
C PRO A 34 -14.84 17.13 13.54
N ASN A 35 -14.88 15.87 13.99
CA ASN A 35 -15.89 14.93 13.54
C ASN A 35 -17.23 15.26 14.21
N ASN A 36 -18.05 16.06 13.55
CA ASN A 36 -19.41 16.42 13.99
C ASN A 36 -20.48 15.49 13.41
N MET A 37 -20.10 14.33 12.86
CA MET A 37 -21.07 13.33 12.40
C MET A 37 -21.78 12.68 13.59
N ASN A 38 -23.04 12.30 13.41
CA ASN A 38 -23.79 11.59 14.44
C ASN A 38 -23.15 10.24 14.75
N ASP A 39 -23.04 9.91 16.04
CA ASP A 39 -22.67 8.56 16.45
C ASP A 39 -23.68 7.55 15.93
N TYR A 40 -23.17 6.37 15.57
CA TYR A 40 -24.00 5.27 15.12
C TYR A 40 -25.00 4.89 16.22
N LYS A 41 -26.29 4.89 15.88
CA LYS A 41 -27.36 4.41 16.75
C LYS A 41 -27.83 3.04 16.24
N VAL A 42 -27.64 2.02 17.07
CA VAL A 42 -28.25 0.71 16.83
C VAL A 42 -29.76 0.89 16.89
N ALA A 43 -30.46 0.67 15.78
CA ALA A 43 -31.90 0.54 15.81
C ALA A 43 -32.24 -0.70 16.64
N TRP A 44 -32.73 -0.53 17.86
CA TRP A 44 -33.40 -1.60 18.59
C TRP A 44 -34.64 -1.99 17.78
N ARG A 45 -34.53 -3.00 16.91
CA ARG A 45 -35.69 -3.69 16.35
C ARG A 45 -36.20 -4.63 17.45
N GLY A 46 -37.29 -4.23 18.09
CA GLY A 46 -38.11 -5.20 18.80
C GLY A 46 -38.58 -6.27 17.80
N SER A 47 -38.35 -7.54 18.16
CA SER A 47 -38.85 -8.78 17.56
C SER A 47 -38.70 -8.97 16.04
N ASP A 48 -37.87 -9.93 15.67
CA ASP A 48 -37.89 -10.80 14.48
C ASP A 48 -39.09 -10.63 13.52
N GLU A 49 -39.11 -9.57 12.72
CA GLU A 49 -39.87 -9.55 11.48
C GLU A 49 -38.96 -10.00 10.33
N GLU A 50 -39.32 -11.16 9.77
CA GLU A 50 -38.73 -11.79 8.60
C GLU A 50 -38.63 -10.79 7.43
N ILE A 51 -37.41 -10.40 7.07
CA ILE A 51 -37.16 -9.41 6.02
C ILE A 51 -37.56 -9.99 4.66
N ASP A 52 -38.49 -9.29 3.98
CA ASP A 52 -38.98 -9.61 2.63
C ASP A 52 -37.82 -9.70 1.61
N LYS A 53 -37.68 -10.89 1.02
CA LYS A 53 -36.63 -11.23 0.03
C LYS A 53 -36.79 -10.47 -1.30
N SER A 54 -37.92 -9.77 -1.52
CA SER A 54 -38.21 -9.01 -2.73
C SER A 54 -37.35 -7.76 -2.93
N GLN A 55 -36.66 -7.26 -1.89
CA GLN A 55 -35.81 -6.06 -1.96
C GLN A 55 -34.37 -6.32 -2.41
N ARG A 56 -34.00 -7.57 -2.75
CA ARG A 56 -32.69 -7.85 -3.37
C ARG A 56 -32.75 -7.52 -4.86
N VAL A 57 -32.01 -6.48 -5.27
CA VAL A 57 -31.71 -6.26 -6.68
C VAL A 57 -30.78 -7.38 -7.15
N PRO A 58 -31.11 -8.14 -8.20
CA PRO A 58 -30.22 -9.17 -8.71
C PRO A 58 -29.03 -8.50 -9.41
N LEU A 59 -27.83 -8.73 -8.90
CA LEU A 59 -26.62 -8.61 -9.69
C LEU A 59 -26.34 -10.01 -10.24
N THR A 60 -26.15 -10.06 -11.56
CA THR A 60 -25.95 -11.25 -12.39
C THR A 60 -25.12 -12.35 -11.74
N GLU A 61 -25.58 -13.58 -11.94
CA GLU A 61 -25.04 -14.83 -11.45
C GLU A 61 -23.56 -15.03 -11.85
N THR A 62 -22.65 -14.82 -10.88
CA THR A 62 -21.30 -15.40 -10.93
C THR A 62 -21.00 -16.02 -9.56
N THR A 63 -20.58 -17.27 -9.57
CA THR A 63 -20.56 -18.24 -8.45
C THR A 63 -19.46 -18.02 -7.40
N ALA A 64 -19.19 -16.78 -6.98
CA ALA A 64 -18.36 -16.51 -5.81
C ALA A 64 -19.03 -15.40 -4.97
N PRO A 65 -18.98 -15.45 -3.62
CA PRO A 65 -19.63 -14.45 -2.80
C PRO A 65 -18.87 -13.13 -2.91
N LEU A 66 -19.25 -12.32 -3.91
CA LEU A 66 -18.99 -10.89 -3.92
C LEU A 66 -19.69 -10.34 -2.69
N VAL A 67 -18.90 -9.74 -1.79
CA VAL A 67 -19.40 -9.12 -0.55
C VAL A 67 -20.46 -8.08 -0.94
N ALA A 68 -21.73 -8.45 -0.83
CA ALA A 68 -22.84 -7.52 -0.94
C ALA A 68 -22.83 -6.68 0.34
N LEU A 69 -22.43 -5.41 0.21
CA LEU A 69 -22.47 -4.46 1.31
C LEU A 69 -23.93 -4.09 1.56
N TRP A 70 -24.59 -4.78 2.48
CA TRP A 70 -25.92 -4.42 2.95
C TRP A 70 -25.81 -3.17 3.85
N ILE A 71 -26.50 -2.10 3.46
CA ILE A 71 -26.57 -0.85 4.22
C ILE A 71 -28.01 -0.73 4.74
N PRO A 72 -28.23 -0.70 6.05
CA PRO A 72 -29.57 -0.52 6.62
C PRO A 72 -30.23 0.80 6.17
N PRO A 73 -31.56 0.85 6.00
CA PRO A 73 -32.28 2.05 5.57
C PRO A 73 -32.03 3.29 6.43
N GLU A 74 -31.74 3.12 7.72
CA GLU A 74 -31.50 4.23 8.65
C GLU A 74 -30.18 4.99 8.35
N PHE A 75 -29.28 4.40 7.56
CA PHE A 75 -28.07 5.06 7.08
C PHE A 75 -28.27 5.86 5.78
N LEU A 76 -29.43 5.72 5.11
CA LEU A 76 -29.73 6.47 3.89
C LEU A 76 -30.08 7.94 4.18
N GLU A 77 -30.58 8.24 5.38
CA GLU A 77 -30.94 9.60 5.81
C GLU A 77 -29.74 10.38 6.40
N HIS A 78 -28.66 9.69 6.78
CA HIS A 78 -27.52 10.29 7.45
C HIS A 78 -26.31 10.41 6.53
N SER A 79 -26.26 11.51 5.77
CA SER A 79 -25.07 12.13 5.12
C SER A 79 -24.14 11.26 4.26
N PHE A 80 -24.39 9.96 4.09
CA PHE A 80 -23.68 9.14 3.12
C PHE A 80 -24.49 9.07 1.83
N PRO A 81 -23.91 9.38 0.66
CA PRO A 81 -24.59 9.15 -0.60
C PRO A 81 -25.02 7.69 -0.66
N ASN A 82 -26.26 7.42 -1.07
CA ASN A 82 -26.70 6.05 -1.32
C ASN A 82 -25.68 5.35 -2.25
N SER A 83 -25.59 4.03 -2.16
CA SER A 83 -24.54 3.25 -2.85
C SER A 83 -24.45 3.56 -4.34
N LYS A 84 -25.57 3.83 -5.01
CA LYS A 84 -25.62 4.22 -6.43
C LYS A 84 -24.94 5.57 -6.67
N THR A 85 -25.25 6.58 -5.86
CA THR A 85 -24.61 7.90 -5.96
C THR A 85 -23.12 7.81 -5.66
N PHE A 86 -22.71 7.04 -4.65
CA PHE A 86 -21.30 6.84 -4.34
C PHE A 86 -20.54 6.21 -5.52
N ILE A 87 -21.08 5.13 -6.10
CA ILE A 87 -20.47 4.48 -7.26
C ILE A 87 -20.42 5.43 -8.46
N LYS A 88 -21.48 6.20 -8.72
CA LYS A 88 -21.48 7.21 -9.78
C LYS A 88 -20.34 8.22 -9.60
N SER A 89 -20.23 8.86 -8.43
CA SER A 89 -19.17 9.82 -8.16
C SER A 89 -17.77 9.19 -8.19
N ALA A 90 -17.62 7.94 -7.74
CA ALA A 90 -16.36 7.21 -7.85
C ALA A 90 -15.96 6.96 -9.31
N MET A 91 -16.92 6.65 -10.19
CA MET A 91 -16.65 6.48 -11.62
C MET A 91 -16.30 7.80 -12.32
N GLU A 92 -16.95 8.90 -11.94
CA GLU A 92 -16.61 10.25 -12.41
C GLU A 92 -15.18 10.61 -12.02
N LEU A 93 -14.81 10.44 -10.74
CA LEU A 93 -13.44 10.67 -10.27
C LEU A 93 -12.41 9.78 -10.96
N LYS A 94 -12.72 8.49 -11.15
CA LYS A 94 -11.87 7.57 -11.92
C LYS A 94 -11.62 8.10 -13.33
N ASN A 95 -12.66 8.57 -14.00
CA ASN A 95 -12.53 9.11 -15.36
C ASN A 95 -11.63 10.35 -15.36
N GLU A 96 -11.76 11.25 -14.38
CA GLU A 96 -10.86 12.41 -14.24
C GLU A 96 -9.40 12.00 -14.03
N VAL A 97 -9.15 11.00 -13.17
CA VAL A 97 -7.80 10.46 -12.93
C VAL A 97 -7.23 9.87 -14.23
N VAL A 98 -7.97 9.01 -14.92
CA VAL A 98 -7.55 8.44 -16.21
C VAL A 98 -7.24 9.54 -17.24
N GLN A 99 -8.09 10.57 -17.32
CA GLN A 99 -7.85 11.70 -18.20
C GLN A 99 -6.55 12.44 -17.86
N ALA A 100 -6.32 12.71 -16.57
CA ALA A 100 -5.15 13.46 -16.11
C ALA A 100 -3.83 12.68 -16.21
N THR A 101 -3.85 11.38 -15.92
CA THR A 101 -2.62 10.58 -15.81
C THR A 101 -2.28 9.80 -17.07
N TRP A 102 -3.30 9.39 -17.84
CA TRP A 102 -3.12 8.54 -19.03
C TRP A 102 -3.39 9.32 -20.33
N ILE A 103 -4.63 9.75 -20.54
CA ILE A 103 -5.07 10.29 -21.84
C ILE A 103 -4.32 11.56 -22.23
N ARG A 104 -4.18 12.53 -21.32
CA ARG A 104 -3.49 13.80 -21.62
C ARG A 104 -2.00 13.66 -21.86
N ASN A 105 -1.35 12.68 -21.24
CA ASN A 105 0.10 12.51 -21.30
C ASN A 105 0.53 11.57 -22.45
N GLY A 106 -0.43 10.88 -23.07
CA GLY A 106 -0.18 9.82 -24.04
C GLY A 106 0.47 8.59 -23.41
N PRO A 107 0.86 7.58 -24.21
CA PRO A 107 1.31 6.28 -23.71
C PRO A 107 2.71 6.28 -23.08
N ARG A 108 3.37 7.45 -22.97
CA ARG A 108 4.73 7.54 -22.44
C ARG A 108 4.72 7.56 -20.92
N VAL A 109 4.99 6.40 -20.31
CA VAL A 109 5.07 6.25 -18.85
C VAL A 109 6.40 6.78 -18.32
N LYS A 110 6.35 7.84 -17.50
CA LYS A 110 7.53 8.38 -16.77
C LYS A 110 7.75 7.67 -15.44
N ASP A 111 6.68 7.48 -14.68
CA ASP A 111 6.67 6.75 -13.41
C ASP A 111 5.74 5.53 -13.56
N PRO A 112 6.28 4.30 -13.69
CA PRO A 112 5.49 3.08 -13.84
C PRO A 112 5.08 2.47 -12.49
N THR A 113 5.30 3.15 -11.36
CA THR A 113 5.05 2.58 -10.03
C THR A 113 3.59 2.74 -9.60
N MET A 114 3.16 1.92 -8.63
CA MET A 114 1.79 1.94 -8.10
C MET A 114 1.54 3.16 -7.18
N TYR A 115 2.55 3.56 -6.40
CA TYR A 115 2.41 4.53 -5.31
C TYR A 115 2.13 5.95 -5.82
N THR A 116 2.82 6.38 -6.88
CA THR A 116 2.68 7.72 -7.47
C THR A 116 2.53 7.71 -8.99
N GLY A 117 2.77 6.56 -9.62
CA GLY A 117 2.83 6.42 -11.06
C GLY A 117 1.54 5.92 -11.70
N VAL A 118 1.65 5.66 -13.00
CA VAL A 118 0.52 5.30 -13.85
C VAL A 118 -0.03 3.89 -13.53
N LEU A 119 0.76 3.03 -12.88
CA LEU A 119 0.26 1.74 -12.41
C LEU A 119 -0.81 1.89 -11.32
N GLY A 120 -0.78 2.99 -10.55
CA GLY A 120 -1.87 3.35 -9.62
C GLY A 120 -3.19 3.61 -10.36
N THR A 121 -3.12 4.27 -11.52
CA THR A 121 -4.28 4.44 -12.41
C THR A 121 -4.76 3.09 -12.96
N ALA A 122 -3.84 2.21 -13.35
CA ALA A 122 -4.19 0.86 -13.79
C ALA A 122 -4.91 0.08 -12.68
N PHE A 123 -4.45 0.20 -11.44
CA PHE A 123 -5.10 -0.41 -10.29
C PHE A 123 -6.48 0.16 -10.03
N LEU A 124 -6.67 1.47 -10.19
CA LEU A 124 -7.98 2.09 -10.10
C LEU A 124 -8.95 1.53 -11.15
N CYS A 125 -8.50 1.38 -12.41
CA CYS A 125 -9.28 0.74 -13.47
C CYS A 125 -9.60 -0.73 -13.14
N PHE A 126 -8.63 -1.49 -12.62
CA PHE A 126 -8.86 -2.86 -12.15
C PHE A 126 -9.92 -2.91 -11.03
N LYS A 127 -9.86 -2.01 -10.05
CA LYS A 127 -10.86 -1.94 -8.98
C LYS A 127 -12.24 -1.54 -9.52
N ALA A 128 -12.32 -0.65 -10.49
CA ALA A 128 -13.56 -0.28 -11.16
C ALA A 128 -14.15 -1.46 -11.95
N TYR A 129 -13.32 -2.23 -12.66
CA TYR A 129 -13.73 -3.45 -13.34
C TYR A 129 -14.29 -4.48 -12.34
N LEU A 130 -13.62 -4.74 -11.22
CA LEU A 130 -14.13 -5.66 -10.19
C LEU A 130 -15.47 -5.21 -9.60
N ALA A 131 -15.72 -3.90 -9.52
CA ALA A 131 -16.96 -3.35 -8.96
C ALA A 131 -18.13 -3.34 -9.95
N THR A 132 -17.86 -3.22 -11.25
CA THR A 132 -18.88 -2.91 -12.28
C THR A 132 -18.96 -3.93 -13.42
N GLY A 133 -17.93 -4.75 -13.62
CA GLY A 133 -17.78 -5.63 -14.78
C GLY A 133 -17.45 -4.92 -16.10
N SER A 134 -17.16 -3.62 -16.08
CA SER A 134 -16.92 -2.78 -17.27
C SER A 134 -15.76 -3.27 -18.15
N PRO A 135 -16.02 -3.72 -19.40
CA PRO A 135 -14.97 -4.16 -20.31
C PRO A 135 -13.99 -3.04 -20.69
N GLN A 136 -14.44 -1.79 -20.70
CA GLN A 136 -13.62 -0.62 -20.98
C GLN A 136 -12.57 -0.40 -19.89
N ASP A 137 -12.95 -0.61 -18.62
CA ASP A 137 -12.01 -0.50 -17.50
C ASP A 137 -10.99 -1.63 -17.49
N LEU A 138 -11.39 -2.84 -17.91
CA LEU A 138 -10.47 -3.95 -18.12
C LEU A 138 -9.48 -3.66 -19.27
N ALA A 139 -9.95 -3.09 -20.37
CA ALA A 139 -9.09 -2.70 -21.50
C ALA A 139 -8.07 -1.64 -21.06
N LEU A 140 -8.51 -0.58 -20.37
CA LEU A 140 -7.61 0.46 -19.82
C LEU A 140 -6.62 -0.11 -18.82
N PHE A 141 -7.07 -0.96 -17.91
CA PHE A 141 -6.19 -1.64 -16.96
C PHE A 141 -5.06 -2.40 -17.69
N THR A 142 -5.43 -3.18 -18.70
CA THR A 142 -4.50 -4.01 -19.49
C THR A 142 -3.50 -3.16 -20.28
N GLU A 143 -3.99 -2.13 -20.98
CA GLU A 143 -3.18 -1.21 -21.79
C GLU A 143 -2.15 -0.44 -20.95
N ILE A 144 -2.59 0.10 -19.81
CA ILE A 144 -1.71 0.87 -18.92
C ILE A 144 -0.64 -0.05 -18.33
N VAL A 145 -0.99 -1.29 -17.95
CA VAL A 145 -0.02 -2.26 -17.43
C VAL A 145 1.06 -2.60 -18.45
N ASP A 146 0.70 -2.80 -19.72
CA ASP A 146 1.69 -3.06 -20.78
C ASP A 146 2.68 -1.90 -20.93
N SER A 147 2.16 -0.68 -20.86
CA SER A 147 2.99 0.53 -20.94
C SER A 147 3.88 0.69 -19.70
N CYS A 148 3.38 0.35 -18.51
CA CYS A 148 4.19 0.28 -17.29
C CYS A 148 5.26 -0.82 -17.37
N CYS A 149 4.94 -1.98 -17.96
CA CYS A 149 5.88 -3.07 -18.18
C CYS A 149 7.02 -2.64 -19.12
N ALA A 150 6.70 -1.95 -20.21
CA ALA A 150 7.71 -1.39 -21.12
C ALA A 150 8.63 -0.38 -20.42
N ALA A 151 8.09 0.41 -19.47
CA ALA A 151 8.85 1.37 -18.70
C ALA A 151 9.54 0.78 -17.45
N ALA A 152 9.25 -0.47 -17.06
CA ALA A 152 9.78 -1.10 -15.85
C ALA A 152 11.33 -1.04 -15.72
N PRO A 153 12.14 -1.17 -16.80
CA PRO A 153 13.60 -1.07 -16.70
C PRO A 153 14.12 0.28 -16.19
N THR A 154 13.31 1.34 -16.18
CA THR A 154 13.69 2.66 -15.65
C THR A 154 13.74 2.70 -14.11
N HIS A 155 13.21 1.68 -13.42
CA HIS A 155 13.15 1.59 -11.96
C HIS A 155 13.70 0.24 -11.46
N PRO A 156 14.98 -0.09 -11.73
CA PRO A 156 15.52 -1.44 -11.52
C PRO A 156 15.68 -1.81 -10.04
N ASP A 157 15.85 -0.84 -9.16
CA ASP A 157 16.28 -1.06 -7.77
C ASP A 157 15.14 -1.40 -6.81
N ASN A 158 13.89 -1.11 -7.16
CA ASN A 158 12.77 -1.32 -6.26
C ASN A 158 12.02 -2.63 -6.57
N VAL A 159 11.91 -3.47 -5.54
CA VAL A 159 11.38 -4.84 -5.62
C VAL A 159 9.96 -4.97 -5.08
N THR A 160 9.31 -3.87 -4.70
CA THR A 160 8.01 -3.92 -3.99
C THR A 160 6.80 -3.81 -4.91
N PHE A 161 5.63 -4.16 -4.37
CA PHE A 161 4.35 -3.91 -5.04
C PHE A 161 4.08 -2.41 -5.28
N LEU A 162 4.36 -1.57 -4.28
CA LEU A 162 3.94 -0.17 -4.32
C LEU A 162 4.90 0.70 -5.14
N ARG A 163 6.21 0.47 -5.04
CA ARG A 163 7.21 1.35 -5.66
C ARG A 163 8.11 0.66 -6.66
N GLY A 164 7.87 -0.60 -6.97
CA GLY A 164 8.80 -1.44 -7.71
C GLY A 164 8.20 -2.29 -8.81
N GLN A 165 9.08 -3.03 -9.46
CA GLN A 165 8.75 -3.87 -10.61
C GLN A 165 7.84 -5.05 -10.23
N ALA A 166 7.87 -5.50 -8.97
CA ALA A 166 7.02 -6.59 -8.51
C ALA A 166 5.53 -6.24 -8.61
N GLY A 167 5.16 -4.97 -8.37
CA GLY A 167 3.78 -4.51 -8.56
C GLY A 167 3.35 -4.55 -10.02
N ILE A 168 4.22 -4.10 -10.93
CA ILE A 168 3.97 -4.09 -12.37
C ILE A 168 3.71 -5.53 -12.86
N TYR A 169 4.60 -6.46 -12.53
CA TYR A 169 4.49 -7.85 -12.98
C TYR A 169 3.35 -8.60 -12.31
N ALA A 170 3.06 -8.34 -11.02
CA ALA A 170 1.89 -8.91 -10.35
C ALA A 170 0.58 -8.46 -11.03
N MET A 171 0.45 -7.17 -11.34
CA MET A 171 -0.71 -6.62 -12.04
C MET A 171 -0.85 -7.19 -13.45
N GLY A 172 0.25 -7.33 -14.19
CA GLY A 172 0.25 -7.96 -15.52
C GLY A 172 -0.16 -9.43 -15.51
N ALA A 173 0.32 -10.21 -14.53
CA ALA A 173 -0.08 -11.61 -14.41
C ALA A 173 -1.59 -11.73 -14.13
N VAL A 174 -2.16 -10.83 -13.32
CA VAL A 174 -3.61 -10.78 -13.05
C VAL A 174 -4.41 -10.34 -14.29
N ALA A 175 -3.96 -9.30 -15.00
CA ALA A 175 -4.60 -8.87 -16.26
C ALA A 175 -4.65 -10.01 -17.28
N ALA A 176 -3.53 -10.72 -17.46
CA ALA A 176 -3.43 -11.86 -18.35
C ALA A 176 -4.30 -13.04 -17.90
N LYS A 177 -4.41 -13.28 -16.58
CA LYS A 177 -5.33 -14.29 -16.04
C LYS A 177 -6.80 -13.97 -16.34
N ILE A 178 -7.22 -12.71 -16.21
CA ILE A 178 -8.60 -12.29 -16.51
C ILE A 178 -8.90 -12.44 -18.00
N GLY A 179 -7.92 -12.13 -18.86
CA GLY A 179 -8.03 -12.31 -20.31
C GLY A 179 -7.81 -13.75 -20.82
N ASP A 180 -7.65 -14.73 -19.93
CA ASP A 180 -7.30 -16.13 -20.24
C ASP A 180 -6.06 -16.31 -21.15
N ASP A 181 -5.11 -15.37 -21.07
CA ASP A 181 -3.86 -15.39 -21.85
C ASP A 181 -2.74 -16.03 -21.05
N LYS A 182 -2.57 -17.34 -21.20
CA LYS A 182 -1.55 -18.12 -20.48
C LYS A 182 -0.13 -17.69 -20.83
N THR A 183 0.15 -17.44 -22.11
CA THR A 183 1.50 -17.05 -22.57
C THR A 183 1.93 -15.74 -21.91
N ARG A 184 1.03 -14.75 -21.89
CA ARG A 184 1.30 -13.45 -21.30
C ARG A 184 1.35 -13.51 -19.77
N ARG A 185 0.52 -14.33 -19.15
CA ARG A 185 0.59 -14.61 -17.70
C ARG A 185 1.96 -15.18 -17.35
N ASP A 186 2.43 -16.18 -18.08
CA ASP A 186 3.71 -16.83 -17.80
C ASP A 186 4.89 -15.86 -18.01
N PHE A 187 4.83 -14.99 -19.03
CA PHE A 187 5.77 -13.89 -19.21
C PHE A 187 5.87 -13.00 -17.95
N PHE A 188 4.74 -12.54 -17.41
CA PHE A 188 4.74 -11.69 -16.23
C PHE A 188 5.22 -12.43 -14.97
N LEU A 189 4.80 -13.68 -14.80
CA LEU A 189 5.23 -14.52 -13.68
C LEU A 189 6.74 -14.78 -13.73
N ASP A 190 7.32 -15.03 -14.90
CA ASP A 190 8.76 -15.25 -15.02
C ASP A 190 9.57 -14.00 -14.65
N HIS A 191 9.10 -12.82 -15.05
CA HIS A 191 9.72 -11.56 -14.63
C HIS A 191 9.59 -11.32 -13.12
N PHE A 192 8.43 -11.62 -12.54
CA PHE A 192 8.24 -11.58 -11.09
C PHE A 192 9.19 -12.54 -10.36
N LYS A 193 9.32 -13.79 -10.84
CA LYS A 193 10.21 -14.80 -10.28
C LYS A 193 11.69 -14.40 -10.36
N ARG A 194 12.11 -13.70 -11.42
CA ARG A 194 13.47 -13.12 -11.51
C ARG A 194 13.73 -12.10 -10.41
N ILE A 195 12.74 -11.32 -10.00
CA ILE A 195 12.86 -10.45 -8.82
C ILE A 195 12.99 -11.30 -7.56
N GLY A 196 12.13 -12.30 -7.38
CA GLY A 196 12.17 -13.21 -6.24
C GLY A 196 13.49 -13.98 -6.09
N GLY A 197 14.19 -14.25 -7.20
CA GLY A 197 15.51 -14.87 -7.21
C GLY A 197 16.67 -13.93 -6.84
N ARG A 198 16.44 -12.63 -6.64
CA ARG A 198 17.49 -11.69 -6.23
C ARG A 198 17.93 -12.01 -4.81
N ARG A 199 19.21 -12.30 -4.62
CA ARG A 199 19.79 -12.64 -3.30
C ARG A 199 19.47 -11.62 -2.21
N VAL A 200 19.33 -10.34 -2.56
CA VAL A 200 19.04 -9.26 -1.61
C VAL A 200 17.72 -9.46 -0.84
N LEU A 201 16.75 -10.19 -1.41
CA LEU A 201 15.48 -10.49 -0.72
C LEU A 201 15.65 -11.54 0.39
N SER A 202 16.55 -12.51 0.21
CA SER A 202 16.72 -13.64 1.13
C SER A 202 17.99 -13.55 1.98
N MET A 203 18.81 -12.52 1.80
CA MET A 203 19.93 -12.24 2.70
C MET A 203 19.40 -11.80 4.07
N GLY A 204 19.96 -12.35 5.14
CA GLY A 204 19.68 -11.95 6.53
C GLY A 204 20.15 -10.53 6.84
N PRO A 205 20.14 -10.11 8.12
CA PRO A 205 20.65 -8.81 8.51
C PRO A 205 22.13 -8.69 8.11
N VAL A 206 22.40 -7.86 7.11
CA VAL A 206 23.74 -7.34 6.79
C VAL A 206 23.81 -5.97 7.44
N ASP A 207 24.98 -5.60 7.96
CA ASP A 207 25.28 -4.34 8.65
C ASP A 207 24.52 -3.13 8.07
N GLU A 208 24.15 -2.20 8.96
CA GLU A 208 23.12 -1.14 8.85
C GLU A 208 23.11 -0.23 7.60
N GLY A 209 23.99 -0.43 6.61
CA GLY A 209 24.05 0.30 5.35
C GLY A 209 23.87 -0.52 4.07
N SER A 210 23.80 -1.84 4.12
CA SER A 210 23.87 -2.71 2.92
C SER A 210 22.67 -3.64 2.71
N SER A 211 21.80 -3.83 3.70
CA SER A 211 20.65 -4.72 3.57
C SER A 211 19.40 -4.00 3.05
N LEU A 212 18.62 -4.70 2.21
CA LEU A 212 17.28 -4.24 1.82
C LEU A 212 16.44 -4.04 3.10
N PRO A 213 15.62 -2.97 3.22
CA PRO A 213 14.78 -2.80 4.39
C PRO A 213 13.70 -3.90 4.45
N CYS A 214 13.03 -4.03 5.60
CA CYS A 214 11.90 -4.97 5.73
C CYS A 214 10.54 -4.33 5.42
N GLU A 215 10.43 -3.00 5.42
CA GLU A 215 9.14 -2.31 5.33
C GLU A 215 8.40 -2.42 3.98
N LEU A 216 7.14 -1.95 3.96
CA LEU A 216 6.20 -2.19 2.88
C LEU A 216 6.54 -1.44 1.57
N LEU A 217 7.10 -0.23 1.64
CA LEU A 217 7.25 0.62 0.45
C LEU A 217 8.52 0.32 -0.36
N ASN A 218 9.57 -0.20 0.26
CA ASN A 218 10.87 -0.41 -0.39
C ASN A 218 11.52 -1.73 0.01
N GLY A 219 10.91 -2.49 0.91
CA GLY A 219 11.53 -3.64 1.55
C GLY A 219 10.95 -5.00 1.18
N ARG A 220 11.45 -6.03 1.90
CA ARG A 220 11.06 -7.43 1.74
C ARG A 220 9.56 -7.66 1.87
N VAL A 221 8.90 -6.99 2.83
CA VAL A 221 7.44 -7.16 3.02
C VAL A 221 6.66 -6.61 1.84
N GLY A 222 7.13 -5.53 1.21
CA GLY A 222 6.56 -5.01 -0.03
C GLY A 222 6.62 -6.00 -1.20
N PHE A 223 7.65 -6.84 -1.26
CA PHE A 223 7.73 -7.94 -2.24
C PHE A 223 6.80 -9.10 -1.86
N LEU A 224 6.76 -9.49 -0.58
CA LEU A 224 5.86 -10.55 -0.09
C LEU A 224 4.38 -10.20 -0.35
N TYR A 225 3.99 -8.94 -0.15
CA TYR A 225 2.66 -8.47 -0.50
C TYR A 225 2.35 -8.71 -1.99
N ALA A 226 3.29 -8.46 -2.89
CA ALA A 226 3.11 -8.70 -4.32
C ALA A 226 2.91 -10.19 -4.64
N ALA A 227 3.64 -11.09 -3.96
CA ALA A 227 3.47 -12.54 -4.09
C ALA A 227 2.08 -12.98 -3.61
N LEU A 228 1.64 -12.51 -2.45
CA LEU A 228 0.30 -12.80 -1.92
C LEU A 228 -0.80 -12.24 -2.83
N PHE A 229 -0.58 -11.06 -3.43
CA PHE A 229 -1.51 -10.49 -4.41
C PHE A 229 -1.69 -11.42 -5.62
N ILE A 230 -0.59 -11.94 -6.17
CA ILE A 230 -0.65 -12.92 -7.28
C ILE A 230 -1.44 -14.16 -6.84
N ASN A 231 -1.13 -14.72 -5.67
CA ASN A 231 -1.78 -15.93 -5.19
C ASN A 231 -3.28 -15.74 -4.99
N LYS A 232 -3.68 -14.58 -4.45
CA LYS A 232 -5.09 -14.23 -4.24
C LYS A 232 -5.90 -14.17 -5.54
N TYR A 233 -5.35 -13.58 -6.60
CA TYR A 233 -6.11 -13.31 -7.82
C TYR A 233 -5.90 -14.34 -8.94
N ILE A 234 -4.90 -15.21 -8.84
CA ILE A 234 -4.63 -16.25 -9.85
C ILE A 234 -4.91 -17.65 -9.30
N SER A 235 -4.22 -18.03 -8.23
CA SER A 235 -4.34 -19.33 -7.54
C SER A 235 -3.44 -19.33 -6.30
N GLU A 236 -3.90 -19.94 -5.20
CA GLU A 236 -3.19 -19.93 -3.91
C GLU A 236 -1.72 -20.43 -4.00
N GLU A 237 -1.41 -21.29 -4.96
CA GLU A 237 -0.09 -21.90 -5.14
C GLU A 237 0.70 -21.32 -6.33
N MET A 238 0.33 -20.15 -6.86
CA MET A 238 0.99 -19.59 -8.04
C MET A 238 2.42 -19.13 -7.79
N VAL A 239 2.65 -18.47 -6.65
CA VAL A 239 3.97 -18.18 -6.10
C VAL A 239 4.19 -19.14 -4.94
N LEU A 240 5.13 -20.07 -5.12
CA LEU A 240 5.41 -21.15 -4.19
C LEU A 240 6.17 -20.68 -2.94
N TRP A 241 5.96 -21.39 -1.83
CA TRP A 241 6.69 -21.18 -0.58
C TRP A 241 8.22 -21.31 -0.73
N SER A 242 8.69 -22.14 -1.67
CA SER A 242 10.12 -22.26 -1.97
C SER A 242 10.77 -20.93 -2.41
N MET A 243 9.97 -19.97 -2.91
CA MET A 243 10.42 -18.63 -3.24
C MET A 243 10.26 -17.64 -2.08
N THR A 244 9.12 -17.66 -1.39
CA THR A 244 8.78 -16.65 -0.38
C THR A 244 9.29 -16.99 1.02
N GLY A 245 9.44 -18.27 1.36
CA GLY A 245 9.93 -18.75 2.65
C GLY A 245 11.29 -18.15 3.04
N PRO A 246 12.32 -18.21 2.17
CA PRO A 246 13.62 -17.59 2.46
C PRO A 246 13.54 -16.06 2.70
N VAL A 247 12.56 -15.38 2.09
CA VAL A 247 12.34 -13.94 2.32
C VAL A 247 11.68 -13.70 3.68
N VAL A 248 10.73 -14.55 4.08
CA VAL A 248 10.12 -14.53 5.42
C VAL A 248 11.17 -14.79 6.49
N ASP A 249 12.03 -15.78 6.30
CA ASP A 249 13.13 -16.09 7.23
C ASP A 249 14.07 -14.88 7.40
N ALA A 250 14.40 -14.20 6.30
CA ALA A 250 15.20 -12.99 6.32
C ALA A 250 14.52 -11.84 7.08
N VAL A 251 13.21 -11.62 6.88
CA VAL A 251 12.44 -10.63 7.64
C VAL A 251 12.50 -10.96 9.14
N LEU A 252 12.20 -12.20 9.51
CA LEU A 252 12.23 -12.62 10.92
C LEU A 252 13.62 -12.51 11.56
N ALA A 253 14.67 -12.87 10.82
CA ALA A 253 16.04 -12.71 11.27
C ALA A 253 16.40 -11.23 11.47
N SER A 254 16.04 -10.35 10.53
CA SER A 254 16.23 -8.90 10.66
C SER A 254 15.45 -8.31 11.84
N GLY A 255 14.23 -8.78 12.07
CA GLY A 255 13.39 -8.36 13.19
C GLY A 255 14.00 -8.72 14.54
N ARG A 256 14.46 -9.97 14.69
CA ARG A 256 15.12 -10.47 15.91
C ARG A 256 16.45 -9.77 16.18
N ALA A 257 17.21 -9.44 15.14
CA ALA A 257 18.50 -8.75 15.29
C ALA A 257 18.37 -7.35 15.91
N HIS A 258 17.21 -6.70 15.79
CA HIS A 258 16.96 -5.37 16.34
C HIS A 258 16.01 -5.37 17.55
N ALA A 259 15.65 -6.56 18.05
CA ALA A 259 14.69 -6.73 19.14
C ALA A 259 15.10 -5.94 20.39
N THR A 260 14.10 -5.54 21.16
CA THR A 260 14.27 -5.02 22.53
C THR A 260 13.63 -5.99 23.51
N PRO A 261 13.92 -5.90 24.83
CA PRO A 261 13.26 -6.74 25.83
C PRO A 261 11.72 -6.68 25.78
N GLU A 262 11.17 -5.53 25.38
CA GLU A 262 9.73 -5.28 25.27
C GLU A 262 9.15 -5.61 23.89
N CYS A 263 10.00 -5.75 22.86
CA CYS A 263 9.58 -5.92 21.48
C CYS A 263 10.43 -6.98 20.77
N PRO A 264 9.96 -8.24 20.67
CA PRO A 264 10.76 -9.37 20.17
C PRO A 264 11.09 -9.29 18.68
N LEU A 265 10.46 -8.37 17.95
CA LEU A 265 10.76 -8.05 16.55
C LEU A 265 10.77 -6.53 16.38
N MET A 266 11.82 -5.99 15.79
CA MET A 266 11.94 -4.55 15.50
C MET A 266 12.51 -4.31 14.12
N TYR A 267 12.00 -3.29 13.42
CA TYR A 267 12.41 -2.99 12.05
C TYR A 267 12.77 -1.50 11.92
N PRO A 268 14.05 -1.13 12.08
CA PRO A 268 14.46 0.24 11.83
C PRO A 268 14.45 0.55 10.33
N TRP A 269 14.07 1.77 9.99
CA TRP A 269 14.21 2.34 8.65
C TRP A 269 14.83 3.73 8.76
N LYS A 270 15.92 3.99 8.03
CA LYS A 270 16.69 5.25 8.10
C LYS A 270 16.99 5.68 9.55
N SER A 271 17.51 4.75 10.35
CA SER A 271 17.88 4.95 11.76
C SER A 271 16.71 5.35 12.69
N ARG A 272 15.46 5.06 12.29
CA ARG A 272 14.25 5.31 13.09
C ARG A 272 13.41 4.06 13.22
N ARG A 273 12.80 3.88 14.40
CA ARG A 273 11.88 2.78 14.70
C ARG A 273 10.45 3.26 14.46
N TYR A 274 9.90 2.93 13.30
CA TYR A 274 8.52 3.30 12.95
C TYR A 274 7.55 2.23 13.45
N PHE A 275 6.38 2.65 13.95
CA PHE A 275 5.29 1.74 14.32
C PHE A 275 4.20 1.63 13.25
N GLY A 276 4.10 2.60 12.35
CA GLY A 276 3.01 2.69 11.36
C GLY A 276 3.08 1.69 10.20
N ALA A 277 2.03 1.65 9.39
CA ALA A 277 1.85 0.65 8.33
C ALA A 277 2.85 0.76 7.16
N SER A 278 3.30 1.97 6.79
CA SER A 278 4.13 2.13 5.59
C SER A 278 5.60 1.72 5.81
N HIS A 279 6.20 2.21 6.90
CA HIS A 279 7.64 2.07 7.17
C HIS A 279 7.97 1.26 8.43
N GLY A 280 6.95 0.79 9.13
CA GLY A 280 7.07 0.36 10.52
C GLY A 280 6.49 -1.01 10.82
N LEU A 281 6.45 -1.29 12.12
CA LEU A 281 6.04 -2.57 12.67
C LEU A 281 4.67 -3.03 12.19
N ALA A 282 3.64 -2.16 12.20
CA ALA A 282 2.28 -2.57 11.84
C ALA A 282 2.15 -3.07 10.39
N GLY A 283 3.02 -2.64 9.48
CA GLY A 283 3.03 -3.14 8.10
C GLY A 283 3.93 -4.35 7.90
N SER A 284 4.81 -4.65 8.87
CA SER A 284 5.82 -5.70 8.77
C SER A 284 5.47 -6.97 9.55
N VAL A 285 4.41 -6.91 10.37
CA VAL A 285 3.91 -8.00 11.22
C VAL A 285 2.64 -8.58 10.61
#